data_AF-A0AB74CH29-F1
#
_entry.id   AF-A0AB74CH29-F1
#
_cell.length_a   1.000
_cell.length_b   1.000
_cell.length_c   1.000
_cell.angle_alpha   90.00
_cell.angle_beta   90.00
_cell.angle_gamma   90.00
#
_symmetry.space_group_name_H-M   'P 1'
#
loop_
_entity.id
_entity.type
_entity.pdbx_description
1 polymer ?
#
loop_
_entity_poly.entity_id
_entity_poly.type
_entity_poly.pdbx_seq_one_letter_code
_entity_poly.pdbx_strand_id
1 'polypeptide(L)'
;MDNPPRSAGICAHCQTPATKRCSGCRGAAEYDKVTPEPTSYCSSACQAQHWGEHKVKCKQLQARKSLSRAATLLQAILYRIRLHAHIFQFANAHIDGSKVTLEDIQNDKSKAYQSLKAVWMNIKSGDYQRVFDAIVMMNACAEATIALGSRLTVSVHNVRLSIKRSDGFPLIETGSHIIYLVVLKSGEIWAMDPSGAQCGFSECLYTWSDFEKYRIGKVHFENSLGYHRGEMSRFNGYGLDVSAMELLDLTSALNEKIPALANIYGGKLKLILQGSDATFQKAKNELLDQLSICVNRCLDEIYAPERVAKRSRMARKTDA
;
A
#
# COMPACT_ATOMS: atom_id res chain seq x y z
N MET A 1 19.38 25.20 17.12
CA MET A 1 18.42 25.63 16.10
C MET A 1 17.06 25.64 16.75
N ASP A 2 16.59 26.83 17.12
CA ASP A 2 15.33 27.01 17.83
C ASP A 2 14.14 26.69 16.93
N ASN A 3 13.23 25.86 17.43
CA ASN A 3 11.96 25.59 16.78
C ASN A 3 11.20 26.92 16.58
N PRO A 4 10.68 27.23 15.38
CA PRO A 4 9.86 28.42 15.21
C PRO A 4 8.64 28.36 16.16
N PRO A 5 8.22 29.50 16.72
CA PRO A 5 7.11 29.53 17.66
C PRO A 5 5.86 28.97 16.98
N ARG A 6 5.26 27.94 17.59
CA ARG A 6 3.98 27.39 17.15
C ARG A 6 2.98 28.55 17.10
N SER A 7 2.47 28.89 15.93
CA SER A 7 1.39 29.88 15.81
C SER A 7 0.27 29.51 16.78
N ALA A 8 0.05 30.37 17.77
CA ALA A 8 -1.03 30.19 18.73
C ALA A 8 -2.34 30.32 17.98
N GLY A 9 -3.19 29.29 18.05
CA GLY A 9 -4.53 29.36 17.48
C GLY A 9 -5.45 30.16 18.41
N ILE A 10 -6.68 30.40 17.96
CA ILE A 10 -7.74 31.00 18.80
C ILE A 10 -8.63 29.87 19.34
N CYS A 11 -9.03 29.96 20.61
CA CYS A 11 -9.93 29.00 21.22
C CYS A 11 -11.31 29.08 20.56
N ALA A 12 -11.78 27.98 19.98
CA ALA A 12 -13.06 27.93 19.27
C ALA A 12 -14.28 28.25 20.15
N HIS A 13 -14.15 28.14 21.48
CA HIS A 13 -15.22 28.48 22.42
C HIS A 13 -15.15 29.93 22.91
N CYS A 14 -14.05 30.32 23.57
CA CYS A 14 -13.95 31.60 24.28
C CYS A 14 -13.08 32.66 23.58
N GLN A 15 -12.58 32.36 22.38
CA GLN A 15 -11.80 33.27 21.55
C GLN A 15 -10.47 33.76 22.16
N THR A 16 -9.96 33.11 23.21
CA THR A 16 -8.64 33.40 23.80
C THR A 16 -7.51 32.62 23.12
N PRO A 17 -6.23 33.01 23.29
CA PRO A 17 -5.10 32.26 22.76
C PRO A 17 -5.13 30.78 23.18
N ALA A 18 -4.97 29.89 22.21
CA ALA A 18 -5.06 28.45 22.36
C ALA A 18 -3.80 27.76 21.84
N THR A 19 -3.23 26.89 22.66
CA THR A 19 -2.07 26.06 22.30
C THR A 19 -2.45 24.59 22.09
N LYS A 20 -3.64 24.17 22.54
CA LYS A 20 -4.13 22.79 22.40
C LYS A 20 -4.99 22.68 21.16
N ARG A 21 -4.73 21.67 20.35
CA ARG A 21 -5.55 21.31 19.17
C ARG A 21 -6.35 20.05 19.47
N CYS A 22 -7.55 19.93 18.92
CA CYS A 22 -8.32 18.70 19.05
C CYS A 22 -7.53 17.49 18.53
N SER A 23 -7.21 16.54 19.41
CA SER A 23 -6.44 15.33 19.07
C SER A 23 -7.17 14.41 18.09
N GLY A 24 -8.51 14.46 18.08
CA GLY A 24 -9.35 13.65 17.21
C GLY A 24 -9.25 14.05 15.74
N CYS A 25 -9.35 15.34 15.42
CA CYS A 25 -9.38 15.81 14.04
C CYS A 25 -8.03 16.35 13.52
N ARG A 26 -7.04 16.58 14.40
CA ARG A 26 -5.71 17.05 13.96
C ARG A 26 -5.03 16.02 13.07
N GLY A 27 -4.52 16.46 11.91
CA GLY A 27 -3.82 15.62 10.95
C GLY A 27 -4.77 14.84 10.02
N ALA A 28 -6.02 15.27 9.90
CA ALA A 28 -6.91 14.78 8.85
C ALA A 28 -6.43 15.26 7.47
N ALA A 29 -6.55 14.38 6.47
CA ALA A 29 -6.22 14.72 5.09
C ALA A 29 -7.14 15.81 4.52
N GLU A 30 -6.59 16.60 3.60
CA GLU A 30 -7.33 17.63 2.86
C GLU A 30 -8.29 17.01 1.85
N TYR A 31 -9.40 17.67 1.60
CA TYR A 31 -10.39 17.23 0.60
C TYR A 31 -10.80 18.44 -0.25
N ASP A 32 -10.76 18.29 -1.57
CA ASP A 32 -11.03 19.33 -2.58
C ASP A 32 -10.33 20.66 -2.32
N LYS A 33 -9.04 20.61 -1.94
CA LYS A 33 -8.19 21.77 -1.61
C LYS A 33 -8.68 22.60 -0.42
N VAL A 34 -9.63 22.09 0.35
CA VAL A 34 -10.05 22.66 1.62
C VAL A 34 -9.23 22.01 2.73
N THR A 35 -8.18 22.70 3.16
CA THR A 35 -7.42 22.32 4.35
C THR A 35 -8.31 22.47 5.58
N PRO A 36 -8.53 21.41 6.38
CA PRO A 36 -9.31 21.54 7.60
C PRO A 36 -8.57 22.44 8.59
N GLU A 37 -9.13 23.61 8.88
CA GLU A 37 -8.58 24.43 9.95
C GLU A 37 -8.61 23.66 11.28
N PRO A 38 -7.46 23.52 11.96
CA PRO A 38 -7.39 22.75 13.18
C PRO A 38 -8.12 23.49 14.31
N THR A 39 -9.21 22.90 14.80
CA THR A 39 -9.95 23.44 15.94
C THR A 39 -9.07 23.43 17.19
N SER A 40 -8.86 24.62 17.75
CA SER A 40 -7.97 24.87 18.89
C SER A 40 -8.78 25.25 20.13
N TYR A 41 -8.25 24.93 21.31
CA TYR A 41 -8.87 25.19 22.60
C TYR A 41 -7.82 25.63 23.62
N CYS A 42 -8.16 26.56 24.51
CA CYS A 42 -7.30 26.92 25.64
C CYS A 42 -7.33 25.83 26.74
N SER A 43 -8.45 25.11 26.86
CA SER A 43 -8.65 24.07 27.88
C SER A 43 -9.57 22.95 27.40
N SER A 44 -9.53 21.81 28.09
CA SER A 44 -10.46 20.69 27.86
C SER A 44 -11.90 21.06 28.21
N ALA A 45 -12.11 22.00 29.14
CA ALA A 45 -13.44 22.50 29.49
C ALA A 45 -14.08 23.26 28.32
N CYS A 46 -13.34 24.17 27.68
CA CYS A 46 -13.79 24.85 26.46
C CYS A 46 -14.07 23.87 25.32
N GLN A 47 -13.26 22.80 25.19
CA GLN A 47 -13.54 21.74 24.23
C GLN A 47 -14.85 21.01 24.53
N ALA A 48 -15.13 20.69 25.80
CA ALA A 48 -16.36 20.02 26.19
C ALA A 48 -17.60 20.90 25.94
N GLN A 49 -17.51 22.20 26.22
CA GLN A 49 -18.59 23.15 25.98
C GLN A 49 -18.88 23.33 24.47
N HIS A 50 -17.85 23.42 23.63
CA HIS A 50 -18.00 23.52 22.16
C HIS A 50 -18.27 22.15 21.49
N TRP A 51 -18.35 21.05 22.25
CA TRP A 51 -18.46 19.72 21.67
C TRP A 51 -19.73 19.52 20.85
N GLY A 52 -20.85 20.12 21.25
CA GLY A 52 -22.12 20.03 20.52
C GLY A 52 -21.99 20.44 19.04
N GLU A 53 -21.34 21.58 18.80
CA GLU A 53 -21.10 22.13 17.46
C GLU A 53 -19.95 21.41 16.74
N HIS A 54 -18.87 21.11 17.47
CA HIS A 54 -17.67 20.52 16.88
C HIS A 54 -17.85 19.05 16.45
N LYS A 55 -18.70 18.28 17.14
CA LYS A 55 -18.76 16.81 17.06
C LYS A 55 -18.95 16.28 15.63
N VAL A 56 -19.82 16.89 14.83
CA VAL A 56 -20.13 16.43 13.47
C VAL A 56 -18.89 16.57 12.58
N LYS A 57 -18.31 17.78 12.51
CA LYS A 57 -17.07 18.04 11.76
C LYS A 57 -15.90 17.21 12.28
N CYS A 58 -15.80 17.03 13.60
CA CYS A 58 -14.76 16.20 14.22
C CYS A 58 -14.82 14.75 13.73
N LYS A 59 -16.00 14.15 13.67
CA LYS A 59 -16.19 12.77 13.18
C LYS A 59 -15.82 12.61 11.70
N GLN A 60 -16.17 13.58 10.86
CA GLN A 60 -15.78 13.60 9.45
C GLN A 60 -14.25 13.62 9.30
N LEU A 61 -13.57 14.52 10.01
CA LEU A 61 -12.12 14.62 9.99
C LEU A 61 -11.42 13.39 10.61
N GLN A 62 -12.00 12.79 11.65
CA GLN A 62 -11.53 11.51 12.19
C GLN A 62 -11.60 10.39 11.14
N ALA A 63 -12.66 10.35 10.33
CA ALA A 63 -12.79 9.36 9.25
C ALA A 63 -11.69 9.56 8.20
N ARG A 64 -11.44 10.80 7.75
CA ARG A 64 -10.34 11.11 6.82
C ARG A 64 -8.97 10.71 7.38
N LYS A 65 -8.71 11.03 8.65
CA LYS A 65 -7.48 10.64 9.35
C LYS A 65 -7.32 9.12 9.40
N SER A 66 -8.38 8.40 9.77
CA SER A 66 -8.38 6.93 9.80
C SER A 66 -8.14 6.34 8.41
N LEU A 67 -8.72 6.93 7.36
CA LEU A 67 -8.52 6.50 5.98
C LEU A 67 -7.07 6.71 5.52
N SER A 68 -6.47 7.87 5.80
CA SER A 68 -5.07 8.14 5.52
C SER A 68 -4.12 7.16 6.24
N ARG A 69 -4.41 6.86 7.51
CA ARG A 69 -3.67 5.83 8.26
C ARG A 69 -3.83 4.45 7.64
N ALA A 70 -5.03 4.09 7.20
CA ALA A 70 -5.28 2.80 6.54
C ALA A 70 -4.53 2.70 5.20
N ALA A 71 -4.58 3.74 4.36
CA ALA A 71 -3.87 3.79 3.08
C ALA A 71 -2.36 3.62 3.26
N THR A 72 -1.76 4.40 4.16
CA THR A 72 -0.32 4.37 4.42
C THR A 72 0.15 3.09 5.11
N LEU A 73 -0.72 2.45 5.90
CA LEU A 73 -0.44 1.14 6.48
C LEU A 73 -0.50 0.05 5.40
N LEU A 74 -1.53 0.06 4.55
CA LEU A 74 -1.69 -0.90 3.46
C LEU A 74 -0.52 -0.83 2.49
N GLN A 75 -0.15 0.37 2.04
CA GLN A 75 1.03 0.58 1.21
C GLN A 75 2.26 -0.02 1.89
N ALA A 76 2.53 0.33 3.16
CA ALA A 76 3.69 -0.19 3.87
C ALA A 76 3.69 -1.73 4.02
N ILE A 77 2.52 -2.36 4.17
CA ILE A 77 2.37 -3.82 4.19
C ILE A 77 2.77 -4.42 2.84
N LEU A 78 2.29 -3.87 1.72
CA LEU A 78 2.66 -4.33 0.38
C LEU A 78 4.16 -4.19 0.15
N TYR A 79 4.74 -3.03 0.51
CA TYR A 79 6.19 -2.82 0.48
C TYR A 79 6.92 -3.88 1.28
N ARG A 80 6.47 -4.16 2.50
CA ARG A 80 7.18 -5.12 3.34
C ARG A 80 7.13 -6.52 2.75
N ILE A 81 5.97 -6.98 2.28
CA ILE A 81 5.87 -8.29 1.61
C ILE A 81 6.83 -8.34 0.43
N ARG A 82 6.79 -7.33 -0.45
CA ARG A 82 7.58 -7.32 -1.68
C ARG A 82 9.08 -7.14 -1.47
N LEU A 83 9.51 -6.46 -0.41
CA LEU A 83 10.93 -6.40 -0.03
C LEU A 83 11.50 -7.79 0.28
N HIS A 84 10.68 -8.70 0.80
CA HIS A 84 11.08 -10.07 1.14
C HIS A 84 10.73 -11.09 0.05
N ALA A 85 9.69 -10.84 -0.73
CA ALA A 85 9.15 -11.76 -1.73
C ALA A 85 8.86 -11.02 -3.05
N HIS A 86 9.91 -10.81 -3.84
CA HIS A 86 9.83 -10.18 -5.15
C HIS A 86 10.07 -11.21 -6.25
N ILE A 87 9.20 -11.24 -7.26
CA ILE A 87 9.24 -12.18 -8.39
C ILE A 87 10.43 -11.91 -9.31
N PHE A 88 10.79 -10.64 -9.48
CA PHE A 88 11.86 -10.23 -10.39
C PHE A 88 13.17 -9.98 -9.65
N GLN A 89 14.29 -10.31 -10.28
CA GLN A 89 15.62 -10.15 -9.72
C GLN A 89 16.51 -9.43 -10.74
N PHE A 90 17.10 -8.31 -10.32
CA PHE A 90 17.90 -7.45 -11.20
C PHE A 90 19.22 -7.11 -10.51
N ALA A 91 20.32 -7.13 -11.27
CA ALA A 91 21.63 -6.81 -10.73
C ALA A 91 21.79 -5.28 -10.55
N ASN A 92 21.39 -4.54 -11.57
CA ASN A 92 21.59 -3.10 -11.67
C ASN A 92 20.33 -2.39 -12.17
N ALA A 93 20.14 -1.16 -11.68
CA ALA A 93 19.19 -0.21 -12.23
C ALA A 93 19.94 1.00 -12.78
N HIS A 94 19.67 1.32 -14.05
CA HIS A 94 20.20 2.49 -14.74
C HIS A 94 19.09 3.52 -14.91
N ILE A 95 19.33 4.75 -14.45
CA ILE A 95 18.35 5.83 -14.44
C ILE A 95 18.76 6.90 -15.45
N ASP A 96 17.85 7.18 -16.38
CA ASP A 96 17.94 8.27 -17.36
C ASP A 96 16.65 9.09 -17.32
N GLY A 97 16.66 10.16 -16.53
CA GLY A 97 15.48 10.99 -16.27
C GLY A 97 14.33 10.17 -15.65
N SER A 98 13.22 10.04 -16.39
CA SER A 98 12.06 9.23 -15.98
C SER A 98 12.12 7.77 -16.46
N LYS A 99 13.17 7.38 -17.18
CA LYS A 99 13.35 6.03 -17.71
C LYS A 99 14.28 5.23 -16.81
N VAL A 100 13.83 4.06 -16.39
CA VAL A 100 14.61 3.11 -15.59
C VAL A 100 14.82 1.86 -16.45
N THR A 101 16.07 1.48 -16.65
CA THR A 101 16.45 0.25 -17.35
C THR A 101 17.02 -0.73 -16.33
N LEU A 102 16.46 -1.93 -16.25
CA LEU A 102 16.88 -2.98 -15.35
C LEU A 102 17.69 -4.03 -16.10
N GLU A 103 18.85 -4.37 -15.52
CA GLU A 103 19.70 -5.45 -16.02
C GLU A 103 19.39 -6.73 -15.25
N ASP A 104 18.96 -7.75 -15.97
CA ASP A 104 18.66 -9.05 -15.38
C ASP A 104 19.90 -9.66 -14.73
N ILE A 105 19.70 -10.31 -13.58
CA ILE A 105 20.70 -11.28 -13.11
C ILE A 105 20.68 -12.41 -14.13
N GLN A 106 21.84 -12.80 -14.67
CA GLN A 106 21.93 -14.03 -15.47
C GLN A 106 21.43 -15.19 -14.62
N ASN A 107 20.18 -15.59 -14.84
CA ASN A 107 19.55 -16.60 -14.02
C ASN A 107 20.20 -17.94 -14.34
N ASP A 108 20.78 -18.55 -13.31
CA ASP A 108 21.10 -19.97 -13.34
C ASP A 108 19.77 -20.73 -13.51
N LYS A 109 19.59 -21.32 -14.70
CA LYS A 109 18.40 -22.11 -15.06
C LYS A 109 18.15 -23.27 -14.09
N SER A 110 19.15 -23.66 -13.30
CA SER A 110 19.02 -24.69 -12.26
C SER A 110 18.10 -24.29 -11.09
N LYS A 111 17.82 -22.99 -10.88
CA LYS A 111 17.00 -22.46 -9.78
C LYS A 111 15.59 -21.99 -10.19
N ALA A 112 15.04 -22.54 -11.28
CA ALA A 112 13.75 -22.14 -11.86
C ALA A 112 12.51 -22.29 -10.94
N TYR A 113 12.66 -22.79 -9.71
CA TYR A 113 11.57 -23.05 -8.75
C TYR A 113 11.70 -22.29 -7.42
N GLN A 114 12.45 -21.18 -7.43
CA GLN A 114 12.53 -20.21 -6.33
C GLN A 114 12.55 -18.78 -6.89
N SER A 115 11.40 -18.32 -7.41
CA SER A 115 11.30 -17.00 -8.04
C SER A 115 11.18 -15.86 -7.02
N LEU A 116 10.45 -16.08 -5.93
CA LEU A 116 10.30 -15.09 -4.86
C LEU A 116 11.56 -15.01 -4.00
N LYS A 117 12.23 -13.86 -4.03
CA LYS A 117 13.39 -13.57 -3.18
C LYS A 117 13.34 -12.14 -2.67
N ALA A 118 14.15 -11.88 -1.64
CA ALA A 118 14.34 -10.52 -1.16
C ALA A 118 14.84 -9.62 -2.29
N VAL A 119 14.39 -8.37 -2.30
CA VAL A 119 14.84 -7.37 -3.27
C VAL A 119 16.29 -7.02 -2.95
N TRP A 120 17.16 -7.22 -3.92
CA TRP A 120 18.54 -6.74 -3.89
C TRP A 120 18.88 -6.14 -5.25
N MET A 121 19.41 -4.91 -5.26
CA MET A 121 19.88 -4.27 -6.48
C MET A 121 20.89 -3.17 -6.16
N ASN A 122 21.80 -2.90 -7.10
CA ASN A 122 22.63 -1.70 -7.07
C ASN A 122 21.99 -0.62 -7.95
N ILE A 123 21.63 0.51 -7.35
CA ILE A 123 21.09 1.67 -8.07
C ILE A 123 22.22 2.69 -8.29
N LYS A 124 22.54 2.96 -9.54
CA LYS A 124 23.63 3.89 -9.89
C LYS A 124 23.06 5.30 -10.11
N SER A 125 23.29 6.20 -9.14
CA SER A 125 22.96 7.65 -9.19
C SER A 125 21.46 8.00 -9.38
N GLY A 126 21.04 9.24 -9.09
CA GLY A 126 19.66 9.71 -9.27
C GLY A 126 18.76 9.64 -8.03
N ASP A 127 17.45 9.84 -8.22
CA ASP A 127 16.41 9.78 -7.17
C ASP A 127 16.20 8.34 -6.70
N TYR A 128 17.11 7.89 -5.82
CA TYR A 128 17.19 6.51 -5.33
C TYR A 128 15.86 6.02 -4.77
N GLN A 129 15.23 6.80 -3.88
CA GLN A 129 14.06 6.34 -3.15
C GLN A 129 12.88 6.10 -4.09
N ARG A 130 12.61 7.06 -4.99
CA ARG A 130 11.48 6.97 -5.91
C ARG A 130 11.63 5.82 -6.90
N VAL A 131 12.85 5.58 -7.41
CA VAL A 131 13.12 4.47 -8.32
C VAL A 131 13.07 3.13 -7.59
N PHE A 132 13.69 3.05 -6.41
CA PHE A 132 13.61 1.86 -5.56
C PHE A 132 12.15 1.50 -5.25
N ASP A 133 11.36 2.50 -4.88
CA ASP A 133 9.93 2.34 -4.61
C ASP A 133 9.15 1.82 -5.82
N ALA A 134 9.44 2.35 -7.01
CA ALA A 134 8.82 1.93 -8.25
C ALA A 134 9.17 0.48 -8.62
N ILE A 135 10.45 0.09 -8.45
CA ILE A 135 10.89 -1.29 -8.71
C ILE A 135 10.28 -2.23 -7.69
N VAL A 136 10.32 -1.87 -6.40
CA VAL A 136 9.73 -2.66 -5.32
C VAL A 136 8.23 -2.83 -5.52
N MET A 137 7.49 -1.90 -6.13
CA MET A 137 6.05 -2.01 -6.40
C MET A 137 5.69 -2.45 -7.82
N MET A 138 6.66 -2.78 -8.66
CA MET A 138 6.45 -3.13 -10.08
C MET A 138 5.53 -4.35 -10.25
N ASN A 139 4.38 -4.19 -10.91
CA ASN A 139 3.31 -5.20 -11.05
C ASN A 139 2.55 -5.53 -9.75
N ALA A 140 2.72 -4.73 -8.68
CA ALA A 140 2.03 -4.95 -7.41
C ALA A 140 0.51 -4.75 -7.51
N CYS A 141 0.04 -4.00 -8.51
CA CYS A 141 -1.40 -3.75 -8.70
C CYS A 141 -2.19 -5.04 -8.95
N ALA A 142 -1.63 -5.97 -9.73
CA ALA A 142 -2.21 -7.29 -9.99
C ALA A 142 -2.09 -8.22 -8.77
N GLU A 143 -1.09 -8.06 -7.91
CA GLU A 143 -0.93 -8.84 -6.67
C GLU A 143 -1.84 -8.31 -5.56
N ALA A 144 -2.04 -7.00 -5.51
CA ALA A 144 -2.97 -6.35 -4.60
C ALA A 144 -4.38 -6.92 -4.81
N THR A 145 -4.76 -7.19 -6.08
CA THR A 145 -5.32 -8.50 -6.55
C THR A 145 -5.97 -9.43 -5.56
N ILE A 146 -5.09 -10.04 -4.83
CA ILE A 146 -5.30 -11.31 -4.17
C ILE A 146 -5.80 -11.04 -2.73
N ALA A 147 -5.56 -9.82 -2.20
CA ALA A 147 -5.71 -9.51 -0.79
C ALA A 147 -6.96 -8.69 -0.40
N LEU A 148 -7.50 -7.83 -1.28
CA LEU A 148 -8.54 -6.86 -0.90
C LEU A 148 -9.69 -6.73 -1.92
N GLY A 149 -10.82 -6.22 -1.43
CA GLY A 149 -12.10 -6.50 -2.07
C GLY A 149 -12.55 -5.62 -3.24
N SER A 150 -12.65 -4.29 -3.12
CA SER A 150 -13.43 -3.42 -4.04
C SER A 150 -12.50 -2.57 -4.84
N ARG A 151 -12.69 -2.56 -6.15
CA ARG A 151 -11.64 -2.18 -7.08
C ARG A 151 -12.15 -1.45 -8.28
N LEU A 152 -11.30 -0.54 -8.73
CA LEU A 152 -11.38 0.04 -10.04
C LEU A 152 -10.12 -0.34 -10.82
N THR A 153 -10.32 -0.90 -12.01
CA THR A 153 -9.23 -1.08 -12.99
C THR A 153 -9.23 0.13 -13.91
N VAL A 154 -8.11 0.84 -13.94
CA VAL A 154 -7.95 2.11 -14.67
C VAL A 154 -6.69 2.09 -15.53
N SER A 155 -6.71 2.82 -16.64
CA SER A 155 -5.46 3.23 -17.28
C SER A 155 -4.88 4.42 -16.55
N VAL A 156 -3.57 4.39 -16.32
CA VAL A 156 -2.85 5.48 -15.64
C VAL A 156 -2.26 6.43 -16.67
N HIS A 157 -2.55 7.71 -16.53
CA HIS A 157 -1.98 8.79 -17.31
C HIS A 157 -0.90 9.53 -16.51
N ASN A 158 -0.13 10.36 -17.21
CA ASN A 158 0.96 11.14 -16.63
C ASN A 158 1.97 10.27 -15.86
N VAL A 159 2.24 9.10 -16.43
CA VAL A 159 3.20 8.14 -15.89
C VAL A 159 4.53 8.84 -15.72
N ARG A 160 4.99 8.81 -14.48
CA ARG A 160 6.07 9.62 -13.96
C ARG A 160 7.41 8.89 -14.03
N LEU A 161 7.35 7.55 -14.13
CA LEU A 161 8.46 6.64 -14.35
C LEU A 161 8.06 5.52 -15.31
N SER A 162 8.95 5.18 -16.26
CA SER A 162 8.82 3.98 -17.08
C SER A 162 9.95 3.01 -16.75
N ILE A 163 9.61 1.77 -16.42
CA ILE A 163 10.60 0.72 -16.14
C ILE A 163 10.60 -0.27 -17.31
N LYS A 164 11.79 -0.59 -17.81
CA LYS A 164 12.01 -1.57 -18.88
C LYS A 164 13.21 -2.46 -18.58
N ARG A 165 13.27 -3.62 -19.23
CA ARG A 165 14.48 -4.47 -19.28
C ARG A 165 15.51 -3.89 -20.24
N SER A 166 16.73 -4.40 -20.16
CA SER A 166 17.85 -4.04 -21.05
C SER A 166 17.56 -4.30 -22.54
N ASP A 167 16.73 -5.29 -22.86
CA ASP A 167 16.23 -5.59 -24.21
C ASP A 167 15.15 -4.61 -24.71
N GLY A 168 14.72 -3.67 -23.87
CA GLY A 168 13.68 -2.69 -24.18
C GLY A 168 12.26 -3.10 -23.78
N PHE A 169 12.04 -4.32 -23.28
CA PHE A 169 10.72 -4.80 -22.90
C PHE A 169 10.16 -4.01 -21.70
N PRO A 170 8.94 -3.43 -21.79
CA PRO A 170 8.34 -2.69 -20.69
C PRO A 170 7.93 -3.64 -19.56
N LEU A 171 8.31 -3.30 -18.32
CA LEU A 171 8.02 -4.14 -17.15
C LEU A 171 6.80 -3.69 -16.35
N ILE A 172 6.26 -2.50 -16.63
CA ILE A 172 5.05 -1.97 -16.02
C ILE A 172 3.97 -1.85 -17.08
N GLU A 173 2.82 -2.46 -16.82
CA GLU A 173 1.62 -2.25 -17.62
C GLU A 173 0.86 -1.02 -17.10
N THR A 174 0.80 0.04 -17.91
CA THR A 174 0.08 1.28 -17.57
C THR A 174 -1.37 1.28 -18.03
N GLY A 175 -1.73 0.30 -18.89
CA GLY A 175 -3.07 0.12 -19.44
C GLY A 175 -4.09 -0.42 -18.44
N SER A 176 -3.64 -1.16 -17.42
CA SER A 176 -4.47 -1.87 -16.45
C SER A 176 -3.87 -1.77 -15.03
N HIS A 177 -4.18 -0.68 -14.33
CA HIS A 177 -3.77 -0.42 -12.94
C HIS A 177 -4.95 -0.53 -12.00
N ILE A 178 -4.70 -0.95 -10.76
CA ILE A 178 -5.77 -1.30 -9.82
C ILE A 178 -5.70 -0.43 -8.59
N ILE A 179 -6.80 0.25 -8.32
CA ILE A 179 -6.97 1.13 -7.16
C ILE A 179 -8.22 0.75 -6.37
N TYR A 180 -8.32 1.29 -5.15
CA TYR A 180 -9.51 1.17 -4.31
C TYR A 180 -10.28 2.48 -4.32
N LEU A 181 -11.53 2.43 -4.77
CA LEU A 181 -12.48 3.54 -4.60
C LEU A 181 -13.11 3.43 -3.20
N VAL A 182 -13.02 4.49 -2.40
CA VAL A 182 -13.52 4.51 -1.02
C VAL A 182 -14.51 5.64 -0.84
N VAL A 183 -15.74 5.30 -0.47
CA VAL A 183 -16.79 6.26 -0.12
C VAL A 183 -16.92 6.32 1.40
N LEU A 184 -16.66 7.49 1.99
CA LEU A 184 -16.87 7.71 3.42
C LEU A 184 -18.36 7.94 3.71
N LYS A 185 -18.77 7.75 4.98
CA LYS A 185 -20.16 8.03 5.41
C LYS A 185 -20.59 9.48 5.22
N SER A 186 -19.64 10.40 5.06
CA SER A 186 -19.90 11.81 4.72
C SER A 186 -20.27 12.00 3.24
N GLY A 187 -20.17 10.97 2.40
CA GLY A 187 -20.31 11.06 0.94
C GLY A 187 -19.02 11.40 0.21
N GLU A 188 -17.91 11.68 0.92
CA GLU A 188 -16.61 11.94 0.30
C GLU A 188 -16.08 10.71 -0.42
N ILE A 189 -15.53 10.91 -1.62
CA ILE A 189 -15.01 9.86 -2.48
C ILE A 189 -13.49 10.00 -2.59
N TRP A 190 -12.79 8.92 -2.32
CA TRP A 190 -11.33 8.86 -2.29
C TRP A 190 -10.81 7.75 -3.19
N ALA A 191 -9.67 7.98 -3.83
CA ALA A 191 -8.88 6.96 -4.50
C ALA A 191 -7.72 6.55 -3.59
N MET A 192 -7.64 5.28 -3.23
CA MET A 192 -6.50 4.70 -2.54
C MET A 192 -5.69 3.84 -3.51
N ASP A 193 -4.44 4.21 -3.71
CA ASP A 193 -3.53 3.59 -4.65
C ASP A 193 -2.22 3.16 -3.94
N PRO A 194 -2.22 2.00 -3.27
CA PRO A 194 -1.05 1.55 -2.53
C PRO A 194 0.11 1.10 -3.46
N SER A 195 -0.17 0.87 -4.75
CA SER A 195 0.81 0.43 -5.76
C SER A 195 1.27 1.55 -6.70
N GLY A 196 0.78 2.78 -6.53
CA GLY A 196 1.03 3.89 -7.46
C GLY A 196 2.50 4.25 -7.67
N ALA A 197 3.36 3.83 -6.75
CA ALA A 197 4.81 4.01 -6.85
C ALA A 197 5.39 3.35 -8.10
N GLN A 198 4.80 2.27 -8.60
CA GLN A 198 5.23 1.65 -9.86
C GLN A 198 5.17 2.66 -11.03
N CYS A 199 4.21 3.58 -11.01
CA CYS A 199 4.08 4.65 -12.01
C CYS A 199 4.83 5.94 -11.61
N GLY A 200 5.59 5.93 -10.51
CA GLY A 200 6.33 7.05 -9.97
C GLY A 200 5.54 8.00 -9.08
N PHE A 201 4.43 7.53 -8.49
CA PHE A 201 3.63 8.29 -7.53
C PHE A 201 3.79 7.75 -6.10
N SER A 202 4.36 8.54 -5.19
CA SER A 202 4.66 8.10 -3.83
C SER A 202 3.44 8.09 -2.90
N GLU A 203 2.51 9.03 -3.07
CA GLU A 203 1.34 9.07 -2.21
C GLU A 203 0.33 7.97 -2.58
N CYS A 204 -0.40 7.47 -1.57
CA CYS A 204 -1.33 6.34 -1.73
C CYS A 204 -2.79 6.71 -1.49
N LEU A 205 -3.10 7.99 -1.26
CA LEU A 205 -4.46 8.46 -1.02
C LEU A 205 -4.68 9.83 -1.68
N TYR A 206 -5.75 9.93 -2.46
CA TYR A 206 -6.15 11.12 -3.19
C TYR A 206 -7.65 11.33 -3.06
N THR A 207 -8.09 12.57 -3.20
CA THR A 207 -9.50 12.84 -3.51
C THR A 207 -9.81 12.19 -4.86
N TRP A 208 -11.05 11.74 -5.06
CA TRP A 208 -11.43 11.19 -6.36
C TRP A 208 -11.25 12.22 -7.48
N SER A 209 -11.65 13.47 -7.24
CA SER A 209 -11.51 14.57 -8.20
C SER A 209 -10.06 14.78 -8.65
N ASP A 210 -9.10 14.84 -7.71
CA ASP A 210 -7.69 15.01 -8.09
C ASP A 210 -7.13 13.76 -8.79
N PHE A 211 -7.53 12.56 -8.35
CA PHE A 211 -7.07 11.33 -8.97
C PHE A 211 -7.58 11.21 -10.42
N GLU A 212 -8.89 11.43 -10.63
CA GLU A 212 -9.52 11.40 -11.94
C GLU A 212 -8.87 12.42 -12.88
N LYS A 213 -8.72 13.67 -12.42
CA LYS A 213 -8.17 14.75 -13.24
C LYS A 213 -6.71 14.53 -13.65
N TYR A 214 -5.89 14.03 -12.74
CA TYR A 214 -4.44 14.00 -12.94
C TYR A 214 -3.86 12.62 -13.25
N ARG A 215 -4.62 11.53 -13.07
CA ARG A 215 -4.07 10.16 -13.11
C ARG A 215 -4.90 9.15 -13.88
N ILE A 216 -6.20 9.34 -14.05
CA ILE A 216 -7.03 8.40 -14.80
C ILE A 216 -7.05 8.78 -16.28
N GLY A 217 -6.86 7.77 -17.13
CA GLY A 217 -7.22 7.82 -18.54
C GLY A 217 -8.60 7.31 -18.81
N LYS A 218 -8.79 6.02 -18.50
CA LYS A 218 -10.02 5.28 -18.74
C LYS A 218 -10.27 4.35 -17.56
N VAL A 219 -11.53 4.25 -17.15
CA VAL A 219 -12.01 3.20 -16.26
C VAL A 219 -12.42 2.00 -17.13
N HIS A 220 -11.81 0.84 -16.88
CA HIS A 220 -12.14 -0.38 -17.63
C HIS A 220 -13.18 -1.22 -16.91
N PHE A 221 -13.03 -1.41 -15.60
CA PHE A 221 -13.89 -2.27 -14.81
C PHE A 221 -14.04 -1.73 -13.38
N GLU A 222 -15.23 -1.92 -12.82
CA GLU A 222 -15.53 -1.71 -11.41
C GLU A 222 -16.00 -3.02 -10.80
N ASN A 223 -15.36 -3.43 -9.72
CA ASN A 223 -15.68 -4.68 -9.01
C ASN A 223 -16.05 -4.39 -7.56
N SER A 224 -17.11 -5.06 -7.10
CA SER A 224 -17.57 -4.99 -5.71
C SER A 224 -16.56 -5.56 -4.70
N LEU A 225 -16.67 -5.15 -3.43
CA LEU A 225 -15.77 -5.57 -2.37
C LEU A 225 -15.80 -7.09 -2.15
N GLY A 226 -14.75 -7.79 -2.55
CA GLY A 226 -14.52 -9.20 -2.22
C GLY A 226 -14.65 -10.14 -3.42
N TYR A 227 -15.01 -9.61 -4.59
CA TYR A 227 -15.23 -10.38 -5.82
C TYR A 227 -14.08 -11.38 -6.10
N HIS A 228 -12.85 -10.89 -6.17
CA HIS A 228 -11.68 -11.69 -6.51
C HIS A 228 -11.28 -12.69 -5.43
N ARG A 229 -11.54 -12.38 -4.14
CA ARG A 229 -11.28 -13.35 -3.05
C ARG A 229 -12.18 -14.59 -3.19
N GLY A 230 -13.41 -14.39 -3.68
CA GLY A 230 -14.35 -15.46 -3.99
C GLY A 230 -14.04 -16.22 -5.29
N GLU A 231 -13.38 -15.58 -6.27
CA GLU A 231 -12.94 -16.26 -7.49
C GLU A 231 -11.66 -17.07 -7.27
N MET A 232 -10.69 -16.55 -6.52
CA MET A 232 -9.44 -17.28 -6.28
C MET A 232 -9.63 -18.59 -5.50
N SER A 233 -10.61 -18.67 -4.60
CA SER A 233 -10.92 -19.94 -3.92
C SER A 233 -11.43 -21.03 -4.88
N ARG A 234 -11.79 -20.66 -6.11
CA ARG A 234 -12.20 -21.56 -7.19
C ARG A 234 -11.06 -21.89 -8.14
N PHE A 235 -9.90 -21.26 -7.99
CA PHE A 235 -8.76 -21.45 -8.89
C PHE A 235 -7.91 -22.65 -8.44
N ASN A 236 -7.90 -23.73 -9.23
CA ASN A 236 -7.19 -24.97 -8.90
C ASN A 236 -5.70 -24.97 -9.33
N GLY A 237 -5.16 -23.82 -9.75
CA GLY A 237 -3.74 -23.65 -10.10
C GLY A 237 -3.30 -24.24 -11.45
N TYR A 238 -4.21 -24.84 -12.23
CA TYR A 238 -3.91 -25.33 -13.58
C TYR A 238 -3.72 -24.16 -14.56
N GLY A 239 -2.65 -24.22 -15.38
CA GLY A 239 -2.34 -23.22 -16.40
C GLY A 239 -1.55 -22.00 -15.92
N LEU A 240 -1.15 -21.95 -14.64
CA LEU A 240 -0.30 -20.91 -14.11
C LEU A 240 1.18 -21.25 -14.33
N ASP A 241 2.00 -20.24 -14.61
CA ASP A 241 3.44 -20.40 -14.51
C ASP A 241 3.88 -20.63 -13.04
N VAL A 242 5.13 -21.06 -12.86
CA VAL A 242 5.69 -21.38 -11.53
C VAL A 242 5.68 -20.18 -10.59
N SER A 243 5.90 -18.96 -11.10
CA SER A 243 5.95 -17.74 -10.31
C SER A 243 4.56 -17.38 -9.77
N ALA A 244 3.53 -17.53 -10.58
CA ALA A 244 2.14 -17.34 -10.17
C ALA A 244 1.71 -18.38 -9.12
N MET A 245 2.14 -19.64 -9.26
CA MET A 245 1.92 -20.66 -8.22
C MET A 245 2.61 -20.32 -6.89
N GLU A 246 3.84 -19.79 -6.93
CA GLU A 246 4.57 -19.36 -5.75
C GLU A 246 3.88 -18.21 -5.02
N LEU A 247 3.38 -17.23 -5.77
CA LEU A 247 2.65 -16.11 -5.18
C LEU A 247 1.34 -16.56 -4.51
N LEU A 248 0.64 -17.53 -5.11
CA LEU A 248 -0.56 -18.12 -4.50
C LEU A 248 -0.25 -18.92 -3.23
N ASP A 249 0.83 -19.71 -3.23
CA ASP A 249 1.31 -20.43 -2.06
C ASP A 249 1.67 -19.44 -0.93
N LEU A 250 2.43 -18.38 -1.24
CA LEU A 250 2.80 -17.35 -0.27
C LEU A 250 1.56 -16.66 0.29
N THR A 251 0.61 -16.28 -0.57
CA THR A 251 -0.63 -15.62 -0.14
C THR A 251 -1.44 -16.53 0.78
N SER A 252 -1.55 -17.82 0.45
CA SER A 252 -2.25 -18.79 1.27
C SER A 252 -1.59 -18.93 2.65
N ALA A 253 -0.26 -19.08 2.69
CA ALA A 253 0.50 -19.15 3.93
C ALA A 253 0.34 -17.87 4.78
N LEU A 254 0.43 -16.69 4.16
CA LEU A 254 0.22 -15.41 4.86
C LEU A 254 -1.21 -15.29 5.42
N ASN A 255 -2.22 -15.68 4.64
CA ASN A 255 -3.61 -15.67 5.08
C ASN A 255 -3.82 -16.50 6.36
N GLU A 256 -3.20 -17.67 6.46
CA GLU A 256 -3.25 -18.53 7.65
C GLU A 256 -2.59 -17.86 8.87
N LYS A 257 -1.59 -16.99 8.68
CA LYS A 257 -0.92 -16.30 9.79
C LYS A 257 -1.59 -14.96 10.19
N ILE A 258 -2.54 -14.44 9.40
CA ILE A 258 -3.26 -13.18 9.73
C ILE A 258 -3.85 -13.19 11.15
N PRO A 259 -4.54 -14.25 11.62
CA PRO A 259 -5.09 -14.28 12.97
C PRO A 259 -4.02 -14.13 14.06
N ALA A 260 -2.85 -14.76 13.89
CA ALA A 260 -1.74 -14.63 14.83
C ALA A 260 -1.19 -13.20 14.87
N LEU A 261 -1.02 -12.57 13.70
CA LEU A 261 -0.63 -11.16 13.62
C LEU A 261 -1.68 -10.22 14.25
N ALA A 262 -2.97 -10.53 14.07
CA ALA A 262 -4.06 -9.76 14.64
C ALA A 262 -4.18 -9.90 16.16
N ASN A 263 -3.85 -11.07 16.72
CA ASN A 263 -3.94 -11.35 18.16
C ASN A 263 -3.06 -10.44 19.02
N ILE A 264 -1.91 -10.01 18.50
CA ILE A 264 -1.03 -9.00 19.14
C ILE A 264 -1.81 -7.70 19.44
N TYR A 265 -2.81 -7.40 18.61
CA TYR A 265 -3.69 -6.23 18.72
C TYR A 265 -5.10 -6.63 19.19
N GLY A 266 -5.21 -7.63 20.07
CA GLY A 266 -6.49 -8.09 20.62
C GLY A 266 -7.46 -8.62 19.56
N GLY A 267 -6.93 -9.21 18.48
CA GLY A 267 -7.69 -9.75 17.36
C GLY A 267 -8.29 -8.68 16.43
N LYS A 268 -7.96 -7.40 16.63
CA LYS A 268 -8.61 -6.28 15.94
C LYS A 268 -7.57 -5.33 15.32
N LEU A 269 -7.10 -5.64 14.12
CA LEU A 269 -6.13 -4.80 13.38
C LEU A 269 -6.56 -3.33 13.23
N LYS A 270 -7.87 -3.03 13.22
CA LYS A 270 -8.37 -1.64 13.20
C LYS A 270 -7.91 -0.79 14.40
N LEU A 271 -7.51 -1.42 15.51
CA LEU A 271 -6.98 -0.72 16.68
C LEU A 271 -5.64 -0.03 16.39
N ILE A 272 -4.87 -0.52 15.41
CA ILE A 272 -3.62 0.10 14.96
C ILE A 272 -3.88 1.54 14.50
N LEU A 273 -5.02 1.79 13.84
CA LEU A 273 -5.37 3.09 13.28
C LEU A 273 -5.76 4.14 14.33
N GLN A 274 -5.84 3.78 15.60
CA GLN A 274 -6.34 4.63 16.69
C GLN A 274 -5.23 5.35 17.44
N GLY A 275 -5.61 6.22 18.38
CA GLY A 275 -4.67 6.94 19.24
C GLY A 275 -3.90 8.07 18.56
N SER A 276 -2.85 8.54 19.24
CA SER A 276 -1.99 9.62 18.78
C SER A 276 -1.20 9.22 17.52
N ASP A 277 -0.61 10.18 16.81
CA ASP A 277 0.22 9.87 15.63
C ASP A 277 1.44 9.03 16.03
N ALA A 278 2.05 9.30 17.19
CA ALA A 278 3.13 8.48 17.74
C ALA A 278 2.67 7.04 18.06
N THR A 279 1.47 6.89 18.63
CA THR A 279 0.88 5.57 18.90
C THR A 279 0.66 4.78 17.61
N PHE A 280 0.10 5.43 16.59
CA PHE A 280 -0.09 4.82 15.27
C PHE A 280 1.24 4.41 14.63
N GLN A 281 2.25 5.30 14.62
CA GLN A 281 3.56 4.98 14.03
C GLN A 281 4.25 3.83 14.76
N LYS A 282 4.20 3.81 16.10
CA LYS A 282 4.75 2.69 16.88
C LYS A 282 4.06 1.37 16.52
N ALA A 283 2.72 1.33 16.56
CA ALA A 283 1.95 0.13 16.24
C ALA A 283 2.14 -0.33 14.79
N LYS A 284 2.22 0.62 13.84
CA LYS A 284 2.53 0.36 12.44
C LYS A 284 3.90 -0.33 12.31
N ASN A 285 4.95 0.24 12.89
CA ASN A 285 6.29 -0.30 12.77
C ASN A 285 6.40 -1.70 13.40
N GLU A 286 5.83 -1.88 14.59
CA GLU A 286 5.78 -3.17 15.26
C GLU A 286 5.08 -4.25 14.40
N LEU A 287 3.92 -3.91 13.80
CA LEU A 287 3.24 -4.83 12.88
C LEU A 287 4.12 -5.16 11.67
N LEU A 288 4.80 -4.19 11.08
CA LEU A 288 5.64 -4.39 9.90
C LEU A 288 6.86 -5.26 10.21
N ASP A 289 7.45 -5.13 11.39
CA ASP A 289 8.57 -5.98 11.81
C ASP A 289 8.11 -7.43 12.01
N GLN A 290 6.97 -7.63 12.67
CA GLN A 290 6.36 -8.96 12.80
C GLN A 290 5.97 -9.56 11.44
N LEU A 291 5.44 -8.74 10.54
CA LEU A 291 5.11 -9.15 9.18
C LEU A 291 6.37 -9.60 8.43
N SER A 292 7.50 -8.93 8.62
CA SER A 292 8.78 -9.31 7.97
C SER A 292 9.21 -10.72 8.35
N ILE A 293 9.18 -11.02 9.66
CA ILE A 293 9.49 -12.34 10.21
C ILE A 293 8.49 -13.37 9.65
N CYS A 294 7.21 -13.01 9.62
CA CYS A 294 6.15 -13.86 9.11
C CYS A 294 6.33 -14.20 7.63
N VAL A 295 6.65 -13.22 6.78
CA VAL A 295 6.88 -13.42 5.34
C VAL A 295 8.06 -14.36 5.12
N ASN A 296 9.19 -14.13 5.78
CA ASN A 296 10.36 -15.02 5.66
C ASN A 296 10.02 -16.46 6.07
N ARG A 297 9.32 -16.65 7.19
CA ARG A 297 8.87 -17.99 7.60
C ARG A 297 7.93 -18.63 6.58
N CYS A 298 7.02 -17.85 5.99
CA CYS A 298 6.14 -18.37 4.93
C CYS A 298 6.95 -18.75 3.68
N LEU A 299 7.98 -17.98 3.32
CA LEU A 299 8.90 -18.32 2.24
C LEU A 299 9.61 -19.65 2.51
N ASP A 300 10.12 -19.86 3.73
CA ASP A 300 10.73 -21.13 4.14
C ASP A 300 9.74 -22.30 4.01
N GLU A 301 8.49 -22.11 4.45
CA GLU A 301 7.42 -23.11 4.35
C GLU A 301 7.07 -23.47 2.89
N ILE A 302 6.96 -22.48 1.99
CA ILE A 302 6.61 -22.73 0.58
C ILE A 302 7.78 -23.26 -0.25
N TYR A 303 9.01 -23.11 0.24
CA TYR A 303 10.23 -23.64 -0.38
C TYR A 303 10.72 -24.95 0.26
N ALA A 304 9.96 -25.50 1.20
CA ALA A 304 10.22 -26.84 1.69
C ALA A 304 10.27 -27.85 0.51
N PRO A 305 11.22 -28.82 0.51
CA PRO A 305 11.48 -29.69 -0.64
C PRO A 305 10.23 -30.39 -1.20
N GLU A 306 9.30 -30.78 -0.32
CA GLU A 306 8.04 -31.43 -0.69
C GLU A 306 7.09 -30.50 -1.47
N ARG A 307 7.04 -29.21 -1.12
CA ARG A 307 6.22 -28.19 -1.79
C ARG A 307 6.80 -27.87 -3.17
N VAL A 308 8.12 -27.69 -3.24
CA VAL A 308 8.83 -27.48 -4.51
C VAL A 308 8.62 -28.68 -5.44
N ALA A 309 8.82 -29.90 -4.95
CA ALA A 309 8.60 -31.11 -5.75
C ALA A 309 7.14 -31.25 -6.23
N LYS A 310 6.17 -30.86 -5.40
CA LYS A 310 4.75 -30.82 -5.80
C LYS A 310 4.51 -29.82 -6.94
N ARG A 311 5.01 -28.58 -6.82
CA ARG A 311 4.90 -27.56 -7.88
C ARG A 311 5.57 -28.01 -9.17
N SER A 312 6.79 -28.54 -9.11
CA SER A 312 7.49 -29.02 -10.30
C SER A 312 6.72 -30.15 -11.02
N ARG A 313 6.04 -31.03 -10.30
CA ARG A 313 5.17 -32.06 -10.90
C ARG A 313 3.93 -31.46 -11.56
N MET A 314 3.35 -30.40 -10.98
CA MET A 314 2.19 -29.72 -11.56
C MET A 314 2.57 -28.96 -12.85
N ALA A 315 3.68 -28.22 -12.83
CA ALA A 315 4.17 -27.47 -13.99
C ALA A 315 4.44 -28.38 -15.20
N ARG A 316 5.07 -29.55 -15.00
CA ARG A 316 5.33 -30.52 -16.07
C ARG A 316 4.07 -31.13 -16.70
N LYS A 317 2.95 -31.14 -15.98
CA LYS A 317 1.66 -31.64 -16.52
C LYS A 317 0.95 -30.61 -17.40
N THR A 318 1.32 -29.34 -17.30
CA THR A 318 0.77 -28.24 -18.12
C THR A 318 1.50 -28.07 -19.44
N ASP A 319 2.74 -28.57 -19.55
CA ASP A 319 3.56 -28.52 -20.78
C ASP A 319 3.32 -29.72 -21.72
N ALA A 320 2.51 -30.70 -21.31
CA ALA A 320 2.22 -31.94 -22.04
C ALA A 320 0.76 -31.96 -22.54
#